data_AF-A0A6C0BHE4-F1
#
_entry.id   AF-A0A6C0BHE4-F1
#
_cell.length_a   1.000
_cell.length_b   1.000
_cell.length_c   1.000
_cell.angle_alpha   90.00
_cell.angle_beta   90.00
_cell.angle_gamma   90.00
#
_symmetry.space_group_name_H-M   'P 1'
#
loop_
_entity.id
_entity.type
_entity.pdbx_description
1 polymer ?
#
loop_
_entity_poly.entity_id
_entity_poly.type
_entity_poly.pdbx_seq_one_letter_code
_entity_poly.pdbx_strand_id
1 'polypeptide(L)' 'MYRVFWREANGFGSNGEPIPYESAISWISYLNTKYPDMKHWCLPA' A
#
# COMPACT_ATOMS: atom_id res chain seq x y z
N MET A 1 3.55 -4.25 -12.91
CA MET A 1 3.57 -3.07 -12.00
C MET A 1 2.56 -3.33 -10.90
N TYR A 2 2.69 -2.68 -9.74
CA TYR A 2 1.85 -2.92 -8.57
C TYR A 2 1.29 -1.62 -8.01
N ARG A 3 0.08 -1.66 -7.46
CA ARG A 3 -0.53 -0.54 -6.72
C ARG A 3 -0.68 -0.94 -5.26
N VAL A 4 -0.29 -0.04 -4.36
CA VAL A 4 -0.41 -0.19 -2.91
C VAL A 4 -1.69 0.50 -2.46
N PHE A 5 -2.46 -0.17 -1.62
CA PHE A 5 -3.74 0.27 -1.09
C PHE A 5 -3.74 0.23 0.43
N TRP A 6 -4.60 1.04 1.03
CA TRP A 6 -4.85 1.04 2.48
C TRP A 6 -6.31 1.32 2.79
N ARG A 7 -6.76 0.85 3.96
CA ARG A 7 -8.11 1.10 4.46
C ARG A 7 -8.18 2.49 5.11
N GLU A 8 -9.15 3.29 4.71
CA GLU A 8 -9.50 4.56 5.35
C GLU A 8 -10.87 4.46 6.04
N ALA A 9 -11.23 5.47 6.84
CA ALA A 9 -12.50 5.48 7.57
C ALA A 9 -13.72 5.30 6.64
N ASN A 10 -13.68 5.90 5.45
CA ASN A 10 -14.80 5.92 4.50
C ASN A 10 -14.50 5.21 3.18
N GLY A 11 -13.49 4.33 3.13
CA GLY A 11 -13.16 3.62 1.89
C GLY A 11 -11.73 3.12 1.82
N PHE A 12 -11.10 3.34 0.67
CA PHE A 12 -9.77 2.86 0.36
C PHE A 12 -8.95 3.98 -0.29
N GLY A 13 -7.73 4.16 0.20
CA GLY A 13 -6.72 5.00 -0.43
C GLY A 13 -5.74 4.16 -1.25
N SER A 14 -4.99 4.81 -2.13
CA SER A 14 -3.91 4.16 -2.89
C SER A 14 -2.78 5.12 -3.21
N ASN A 15 -1.64 4.57 -3.62
CA ASN A 15 -0.48 5.38 -4.01
C ASN A 15 -0.61 6.12 -5.35
N GLY A 16 -1.75 6.06 -6.01
CA GLY A 16 -1.96 6.65 -7.33
C GLY A 16 -1.32 5.82 -8.44
N GLU A 17 -0.08 6.16 -8.82
CA GLU A 17 0.61 5.53 -9.94
C GLU A 17 1.17 4.14 -9.58
N PRO A 18 1.10 3.15 -10.49
CA PRO A 18 1.72 1.86 -10.27
C PRO A 18 3.25 1.98 -10.12
N ILE A 19 3.81 1.14 -9.26
CA ILE A 19 5.26 1.09 -8.96
C ILE A 19 5.82 -0.33 -9.19
N PRO A 20 7.16 -0.49 -9.30
CA PRO A 20 7.79 -1.80 -9.36
C PRO A 20 7.51 -2.64 -8.11
N TYR A 21 7.59 -3.97 -8.25
CA TYR A 21 7.29 -4.91 -7.18
C TYR A 21 8.14 -4.68 -5.93
N GLU A 22 9.46 -4.53 -6.09
CA GLU A 22 10.36 -4.32 -4.96
C GLU A 22 10.01 -3.05 -4.17
N SER A 23 9.69 -1.96 -4.88
CA SER A 23 9.23 -0.70 -4.27
C SER A 23 7.91 -0.89 -3.51
N ALA A 24 6.96 -1.67 -4.06
CA ALA A 24 5.69 -1.94 -3.38
C ALA A 24 5.88 -2.74 -2.08
N ILE A 25 6.77 -3.75 -2.08
CA ILE A 25 7.08 -4.53 -0.88
C ILE A 25 7.78 -3.69 0.18
N SER A 26 8.80 -2.92 -0.19
CA SER A 26 9.47 -2.00 0.75
C SER A 26 8.49 -1.01 1.36
N TRP A 27 7.54 -0.51 0.56
CA TRP A 27 6.57 0.46 1.04
C TRP A 27 5.54 -0.15 1.98
N ILE A 28 5.03 -1.35 1.70
CA ILE A 28 4.14 -2.07 2.62
C ILE A 28 4.82 -2.30 3.97
N SER A 29 6.09 -2.70 3.96
CA SER A 29 6.86 -2.89 5.20
C SER A 29 6.95 -1.59 6.02
N TYR A 30 7.26 -0.48 5.36
CA TYR A 30 7.28 0.84 5.98
C TYR A 30 5.90 1.24 6.56
N LEU A 31 4.83 1.06 5.78
CA LEU A 31 3.47 1.44 6.17
C LEU A 31 2.95 0.61 7.35
N ASN A 32 3.18 -0.71 7.32
CA ASN A 32 2.83 -1.60 8.45
C ASN A 32 3.61 -1.25 9.73
N THR A 33 4.84 -0.74 9.59
CA THR A 33 5.64 -0.29 10.74
C THR A 33 5.14 1.04 11.28
N LYS A 34 4.80 1.99 10.40
CA LYS A 34 4.40 3.35 10.78
C LYS A 34 2.95 3.45 11.26
N TYR A 35 2.07 2.64 10.68
CA TYR A 35 0.62 2.64 10.94
C TYR A 35 0.14 1.21 11.20
N PRO A 36 0.54 0.58 12.31
CA PRO A 36 0.27 -0.84 12.57
C PRO A 36 -1.21 -1.20 12.65
N ASP A 37 -2.07 -0.23 13.01
CA ASP A 37 -3.52 -0.42 13.08
C ASP A 37 -4.21 -0.34 11.70
N MET A 38 -3.52 0.20 10.69
CA MET A 38 -4.03 0.28 9.33
C MET A 38 -3.65 -0.97 8.54
N LYS A 39 -4.61 -1.50 7.79
CA LYS A 39 -4.35 -2.61 6.86
C LYS A 39 -3.85 -2.06 5.53
N HIS A 40 -2.72 -2.58 5.06
CA HIS A 40 -2.11 -2.24 3.78
C HIS A 40 -1.94 -3.50 2.92
N TRP A 41 -2.09 -3.38 1.61
CA TRP A 41 -1.88 -4.48 0.66
C TRP A 41 -1.45 -3.94 -0.71
N CYS A 42 -0.87 -4.80 -1.55
CA CYS A 42 -0.59 -4.47 -2.95
C CYS A 42 -1.27 -5.46 -3.89
N LEU A 43 -1.68 -4.97 -5.06
CA LEU A 43 -2.23 -5.77 -6.15
C LEU A 43 -1.46 -5.45 -7.44
N PRO A 44 -1.37 -6.40 -8.39
CA PRO A 44 -0.96 -6.09 -9.76
C PRO A 44 -1.85 -4.97 -10.32
N ALA A 45 -1.22 -3.96 -10.91
CA ALA A 45 -1.89 -2.85 -11.57
C ALA A 45 -2.19 -3.17 -13.04
#